data_AF-A0A1M7I025-F1
#
_entry.id   AF-A0A1M7I025-F1
#
_cell.length_a   1.000
_cell.length_b   1.000
_cell.length_c   1.000
_cell.angle_alpha   90.00
_cell.angle_beta   90.00
_cell.angle_gamma   90.00
#
_symmetry.space_group_name_H-M   'P 1'
#
loop_
_entity.id
_entity.type
_entity.pdbx_description
1 polymer ?
#
loop_
_entity_poly.entity_id
_entity_poly.type
_entity_poly.pdbx_seq_one_letter_code
_entity_poly.pdbx_strand_id
1 'polypeptide(L)'
;MDNWLYTEVIKEDDLRVPTFARQSTINWMKALRFEIINEHGSSAKEQFESCVSHFKAAYPRKLAPLNNSYIFESLYSSLTGCLALQTSAKNASKESWVLPSAIVSWYYSVYFSVLSMLGSTGQSVDDNHASVYRAFGSNLCDQMPHPLNMKAVHVNNEKYNSLLPKYASASSFSLSKSFPENEDAAKGMILEYLSGNAKYYTWLAKERVLKRADYSDFRTKIAKEERNRQLPKTVAFMHCAFRYRGKANYRDGIYLTYGKASANETKAFLEDMKIVSQFAFIAALALAYRSPLNPEVAKFLEDIDKNLKGIDCIADEECFWRLL
;
A
#
# COMPACT_ATOMS: atom_id res chain seq x y z
N MET A 1 -7.52 -8.46 33.91
CA MET A 1 -8.49 -9.26 33.13
C MET A 1 -7.73 -9.94 32.04
N ASP A 2 -7.68 -11.27 32.07
CA ASP A 2 -7.07 -12.04 31.00
C ASP A 2 -7.91 -11.87 29.74
N ASN A 3 -7.25 -11.61 28.62
CA ASN A 3 -7.85 -11.41 27.31
C ASN A 3 -8.48 -12.75 26.86
N TRP A 4 -9.64 -13.14 27.39
CA TRP A 4 -10.25 -14.46 27.19
C TRP A 4 -10.37 -14.84 25.71
N LEU A 5 -10.75 -13.89 24.85
CA LEU A 5 -10.83 -14.11 23.41
C LEU A 5 -9.46 -14.47 22.79
N TYR A 6 -8.35 -13.94 23.30
CA TYR A 6 -7.02 -14.37 22.87
C TYR A 6 -6.72 -15.80 23.29
N THR A 7 -7.09 -16.17 24.51
CA THR A 7 -6.92 -17.54 25.00
C THR A 7 -7.69 -18.53 24.12
N GLU A 8 -8.94 -18.22 23.75
CA GLU A 8 -9.72 -19.08 22.85
C GLU A 8 -9.14 -19.16 21.44
N VAL A 9 -8.67 -18.04 20.89
CA VAL A 9 -8.08 -18.02 19.54
C VAL A 9 -6.76 -18.80 19.47
N ILE A 10 -5.92 -18.74 20.51
CA ILE A 10 -4.62 -19.42 20.56
C ILE A 10 -4.79 -20.95 20.71
N LYS A 11 -5.86 -21.42 21.38
CA LYS A 11 -6.14 -22.87 21.49
C LYS A 11 -6.32 -23.54 20.13
N GLU A 12 -6.89 -22.84 19.17
CA GLU A 12 -7.20 -23.36 17.83
C GLU A 12 -6.04 -23.19 16.83
N ASP A 13 -5.13 -22.24 17.08
CA ASP A 13 -4.03 -21.88 16.17
C ASP A 13 -2.91 -21.20 16.97
N ASP A 14 -1.90 -21.96 17.40
CA ASP A 14 -0.79 -21.47 18.23
C ASP A 14 0.15 -20.50 17.49
N LEU A 15 0.05 -20.42 16.16
CA LEU A 15 0.78 -19.47 15.31
C LEU A 15 0.14 -18.08 15.28
N ARG A 16 -1.01 -17.90 15.91
CA ARG A 16 -1.70 -16.61 16.06
C ARG A 16 -1.09 -15.77 17.19
N VAL A 17 0.13 -15.29 16.99
CA VAL A 17 0.80 -14.38 17.92
C VAL A 17 0.48 -12.91 17.60
N PRO A 18 -0.40 -12.23 18.36
CA PRO A 18 -1.01 -10.93 18.01
C PRO A 18 -0.05 -9.75 17.86
N THR A 19 0.92 -9.71 18.78
CA THR A 19 1.74 -8.53 19.05
C THR A 19 2.76 -8.29 17.94
N PHE A 20 3.36 -9.35 17.39
CA PHE A 20 4.33 -9.25 16.30
C PHE A 20 3.71 -8.77 14.99
N ALA A 21 2.49 -9.21 14.66
CA ALA A 21 1.81 -8.82 13.42
C ALA A 21 1.43 -7.33 13.42
N ARG A 22 0.94 -6.83 14.56
CA ARG A 22 0.60 -5.41 14.75
C ARG A 22 1.83 -4.51 14.69
N GLN A 23 2.85 -4.78 15.49
CA GLN A 23 4.07 -3.96 15.54
C GLN A 23 4.72 -3.84 14.16
N SER A 24 4.85 -4.96 13.45
CA SER A 24 5.49 -4.98 12.14
C SER A 24 4.75 -4.12 11.11
N THR A 25 3.43 -4.07 11.19
CA THR A 25 2.61 -3.28 10.27
C THR A 25 2.69 -1.79 10.59
N ILE A 26 2.63 -1.43 11.88
CA ILE A 26 2.76 -0.04 12.32
C ILE A 26 4.12 0.51 11.89
N ASN A 27 5.19 -0.25 12.13
CA ASN A 27 6.54 0.16 11.73
C ASN A 27 6.72 0.23 10.22
N TRP A 28 6.08 -0.65 9.44
CA TRP A 28 6.09 -0.54 7.99
C TRP A 28 5.42 0.76 7.51
N MET A 29 4.25 1.12 8.06
CA MET A 29 3.57 2.36 7.70
C MET A 29 4.36 3.60 8.10
N LYS A 30 4.97 3.60 9.30
CA LYS A 30 5.89 4.65 9.74
C LYS A 30 7.08 4.81 8.80
N ALA A 31 7.68 3.70 8.37
CA ALA A 31 8.79 3.72 7.43
C ALA A 31 8.37 4.27 6.06
N LEU A 32 7.20 3.87 5.54
CA LEU A 32 6.65 4.44 4.31
C LEU A 32 6.44 5.95 4.44
N ARG A 33 5.78 6.40 5.52
CA ARG A 33 5.55 7.83 5.80
C ARG A 33 6.87 8.58 5.90
N PHE A 34 7.86 8.04 6.61
CA PHE A 34 9.19 8.63 6.74
C PHE A 34 9.83 8.85 5.38
N GLU A 35 9.90 7.81 4.54
CA GLU A 35 10.51 7.93 3.21
C GLU A 35 9.75 8.89 2.31
N ILE A 36 8.41 8.92 2.37
CA ILE A 36 7.61 9.88 1.60
C ILE A 36 7.99 11.31 1.96
N ILE A 37 8.02 11.65 3.26
CA ILE A 37 8.36 12.99 3.72
C ILE A 37 9.81 13.35 3.36
N ASN A 38 10.75 12.41 3.55
CA ASN A 38 12.17 12.63 3.30
C ASN A 38 12.48 12.82 1.81
N GLU A 39 11.82 12.07 0.92
CA GLU A 39 12.07 12.11 -0.52
C GLU A 39 11.27 13.16 -1.29
N HIS A 40 10.05 13.44 -0.82
CA HIS A 40 9.07 14.19 -1.59
C HIS A 40 8.56 15.44 -0.86
N GLY A 41 9.03 15.70 0.35
CA GLY A 41 8.61 16.84 1.15
C GLY A 41 7.38 16.56 2.01
N SER A 42 7.10 17.50 2.91
CA SER A 42 6.05 17.37 3.92
C SER A 42 4.68 17.85 3.44
N SER A 43 4.65 18.72 2.43
CA SER A 43 3.41 19.30 1.90
C SER A 43 2.92 18.58 0.65
N ALA A 44 1.61 18.65 0.39
CA ALA A 44 1.00 18.07 -0.81
C ALA A 44 1.59 18.67 -2.10
N LYS A 45 1.87 19.99 -2.09
CA LYS A 45 2.47 20.71 -3.22
C LYS A 45 3.89 20.20 -3.53
N GLU A 46 4.77 20.11 -2.53
CA GLU A 46 6.12 19.56 -2.71
C GLU A 46 6.07 18.13 -3.26
N GLN A 47 5.16 17.32 -2.72
CA GLN A 47 4.99 15.94 -3.16
C GLN A 47 4.52 15.85 -4.61
N PHE A 48 3.60 16.72 -5.03
CA PHE A 48 3.12 16.78 -6.40
C PHE A 48 4.22 17.24 -7.37
N GLU A 49 4.93 18.32 -7.06
CA GLU A 49 6.05 18.82 -7.88
C GLU A 49 7.15 17.75 -8.01
N SER A 50 7.44 17.04 -6.92
CA SER A 50 8.38 15.92 -6.91
C SER A 50 7.91 14.75 -7.80
N CYS A 51 6.63 14.37 -7.70
CA CYS A 51 6.05 13.32 -8.54
C CYS A 51 6.01 13.71 -10.03
N VAL A 52 5.63 14.94 -10.36
CA VAL A 52 5.63 15.46 -11.74
C VAL A 52 7.04 15.40 -12.32
N SER A 53 8.04 15.85 -11.57
CA SER A 53 9.44 15.80 -11.97
C SER A 53 9.92 14.36 -12.20
N HIS A 54 9.57 13.45 -11.29
CA HIS A 54 9.87 12.02 -11.42
C HIS A 54 9.23 11.41 -12.67
N PHE A 55 7.92 11.62 -12.90
CA PHE A 55 7.24 11.06 -14.06
C PHE A 55 7.66 11.67 -15.38
N LYS A 56 8.12 12.93 -15.39
CA LYS A 56 8.76 13.52 -16.58
C LYS A 56 10.02 12.74 -16.99
N ALA A 57 10.81 12.29 -16.02
CA ALA A 57 12.00 11.48 -16.25
C ALA A 57 11.65 10.01 -16.57
N ALA A 58 10.73 9.40 -15.82
CA ALA A 58 10.34 8.00 -15.98
C ALA A 58 9.57 7.72 -17.28
N TYR A 59 8.81 8.71 -17.77
CA TYR A 59 8.04 8.64 -19.01
C TYR A 59 8.47 9.75 -19.98
N PRO A 60 9.61 9.57 -20.69
CA PRO A 60 10.12 10.58 -21.63
C PRO A 60 9.23 10.73 -22.86
N ARG A 61 8.48 9.68 -23.22
CA ARG A 61 7.52 9.68 -24.34
C ARG A 61 6.12 10.05 -23.87
N LYS A 62 5.29 10.52 -24.80
CA LYS A 62 3.87 10.81 -24.54
C LYS A 62 3.14 9.52 -24.18
N LEU A 63 2.40 9.55 -23.07
CA LEU A 63 1.55 8.44 -22.64
C LEU A 63 0.28 8.36 -23.50
N ALA A 64 -0.28 7.16 -23.61
CA ALA A 64 -1.54 6.88 -24.28
C ALA A 64 -2.57 6.44 -23.22
N PRO A 65 -3.35 7.37 -22.65
CA PRO A 65 -4.31 7.02 -21.59
C PRO A 65 -5.48 6.22 -22.16
N LEU A 66 -6.13 5.40 -21.31
CA LEU A 66 -7.30 4.61 -21.69
C LEU A 66 -8.52 5.48 -22.02
N ASN A 67 -9.13 6.05 -20.99
CA ASN A 67 -10.27 6.95 -21.07
C ASN A 67 -10.35 7.78 -19.79
N ASN A 68 -10.97 8.95 -19.89
CA ASN A 68 -11.04 9.91 -18.80
C ASN A 68 -11.88 9.39 -17.63
N SER A 69 -13.02 8.74 -17.87
CA SER A 69 -13.91 8.29 -16.79
C SER A 69 -13.22 7.31 -15.86
N TYR A 70 -12.52 6.30 -16.41
CA TYR A 70 -11.78 5.33 -15.61
C TYR A 70 -10.71 5.98 -14.73
N ILE A 71 -9.98 6.97 -15.26
CA ILE A 71 -8.91 7.67 -14.54
C ILE A 71 -9.48 8.57 -13.44
N PHE A 72 -10.47 9.41 -13.77
CA PHE A 72 -11.00 10.41 -12.85
C PHE A 72 -12.01 9.84 -11.85
N GLU A 73 -12.80 8.81 -12.19
CA GLU A 73 -13.60 8.07 -11.22
C GLU A 73 -12.69 7.37 -10.20
N SER A 74 -11.58 6.79 -10.66
CA SER A 74 -10.58 6.20 -9.76
C SER A 74 -9.93 7.26 -8.87
N LEU A 75 -9.56 8.44 -9.40
CA LEU A 75 -9.06 9.53 -8.57
C LEU A 75 -10.09 9.98 -7.53
N TYR A 76 -11.36 10.11 -7.92
CA TYR A 76 -12.44 10.46 -7.00
C TYR A 76 -12.63 9.41 -5.90
N SER A 77 -12.69 8.13 -6.25
CA SER A 77 -12.77 7.04 -5.27
C SER A 77 -11.54 7.00 -4.36
N SER A 78 -10.36 7.34 -4.88
CA SER A 78 -9.15 7.45 -4.07
C SER A 78 -9.22 8.61 -3.07
N LEU A 79 -9.70 9.78 -3.53
CA LEU A 79 -9.86 10.99 -2.72
C LEU A 79 -10.85 10.78 -1.56
N THR A 80 -12.00 10.16 -1.83
CA THR A 80 -12.99 9.87 -0.79
C THR A 80 -12.42 8.95 0.30
N GLY A 81 -11.57 7.98 -0.07
CA GLY A 81 -10.81 7.16 0.89
C GLY A 81 -9.81 7.97 1.72
N CYS A 82 -9.11 8.94 1.11
CA CYS A 82 -8.23 9.88 1.83
C CYS A 82 -9.02 10.73 2.84
N LEU A 83 -10.16 11.27 2.43
CA LEU A 83 -11.02 12.11 3.29
C LEU A 83 -11.60 11.33 4.48
N ALA A 84 -11.99 10.08 4.27
CA ALA A 84 -12.45 9.20 5.34
C ALA A 84 -11.35 8.92 6.37
N LEU A 85 -10.12 8.68 5.91
CA LEU A 85 -8.95 8.51 6.77
C LEU A 85 -8.62 9.77 7.54
N GLN A 86 -8.62 10.92 6.87
CA GLN A 86 -8.33 12.20 7.50
C GLN A 86 -9.35 12.56 8.58
N THR A 87 -10.63 12.40 8.26
CA THR A 87 -11.72 12.54 9.23
C THR A 87 -11.51 11.59 10.42
N SER A 88 -11.11 10.34 10.14
CA SER A 88 -10.80 9.36 11.19
C SER A 88 -9.59 9.79 12.02
N ALA A 89 -8.51 10.30 11.42
CA ALA A 89 -7.31 10.74 12.14
C ALA A 89 -7.58 11.97 13.02
N LYS A 90 -8.42 12.90 12.54
CA LYS A 90 -8.85 14.09 13.28
C LYS A 90 -9.75 13.75 14.47
N ASN A 91 -10.73 12.87 14.25
CA ASN A 91 -11.77 12.55 15.23
C ASN A 91 -11.43 11.36 16.12
N ALA A 92 -10.49 10.50 15.74
CA ALA A 92 -10.06 9.37 16.56
C ALA A 92 -9.30 9.90 17.78
N SER A 93 -10.05 10.06 18.86
CA SER A 93 -9.55 10.56 20.12
C SER A 93 -8.78 9.49 20.88
N LYS A 94 -9.05 8.18 20.64
CA LYS A 94 -8.44 7.02 21.34
C LYS A 94 -8.88 5.63 20.82
N GLU A 95 -9.77 5.57 19.83
CA GLU A 95 -10.64 4.41 19.58
C GLU A 95 -9.97 3.37 18.67
N SER A 96 -9.27 2.39 19.23
CA SER A 96 -8.62 1.32 18.43
C SER A 96 -9.58 0.51 17.55
N TRP A 97 -10.88 0.49 17.87
CA TRP A 97 -11.89 -0.19 17.07
C TRP A 97 -12.14 0.43 15.70
N VAL A 98 -11.67 1.65 15.43
CA VAL A 98 -11.77 2.27 14.10
C VAL A 98 -10.70 1.75 13.13
N LEU A 99 -9.63 1.12 13.64
CA LEU A 99 -8.47 0.72 12.84
C LEU A 99 -8.81 -0.21 11.66
N PRO A 100 -9.64 -1.26 11.81
CA PRO A 100 -10.01 -2.10 10.67
C PRO A 100 -10.65 -1.31 9.53
N SER A 101 -11.61 -0.43 9.84
CA SER A 101 -12.26 0.44 8.85
C SER A 101 -11.28 1.43 8.22
N ALA A 102 -10.39 2.02 9.02
CA ALA A 102 -9.35 2.92 8.52
C ALA A 102 -8.40 2.20 7.55
N ILE A 103 -8.01 0.96 7.84
CA ILE A 103 -7.14 0.17 6.96
C ILE A 103 -7.83 -0.17 5.63
N VAL A 104 -9.15 -0.41 5.66
CA VAL A 104 -9.95 -0.57 4.44
C VAL A 104 -9.95 0.71 3.62
N SER A 105 -10.22 1.86 4.24
CA SER A 105 -10.18 3.16 3.57
C SER A 105 -8.80 3.47 2.99
N TRP A 106 -7.73 3.18 3.74
CA TRP A 106 -6.34 3.29 3.28
C TRP A 106 -6.10 2.43 2.05
N TYR A 107 -6.45 1.14 2.11
CA TYR A 107 -6.22 0.23 1.01
C TYR A 107 -6.99 0.64 -0.24
N TYR A 108 -8.27 1.00 -0.12
CA TYR A 108 -9.06 1.40 -1.28
C TYR A 108 -8.59 2.74 -1.85
N SER A 109 -8.17 3.69 -1.00
CA SER A 109 -7.54 4.92 -1.49
C SER A 109 -6.34 4.62 -2.38
N VAL A 110 -5.42 3.77 -1.90
CA VAL A 110 -4.23 3.33 -2.63
C VAL A 110 -4.59 2.51 -3.88
N TYR A 111 -5.55 1.60 -3.77
CA TYR A 111 -6.02 0.75 -4.86
C TYR A 111 -6.56 1.58 -6.03
N PHE A 112 -7.42 2.55 -5.74
CA PHE A 112 -7.97 3.44 -6.75
C PHE A 112 -6.93 4.42 -7.31
N SER A 113 -5.96 4.88 -6.50
CA SER A 113 -4.79 5.59 -7.03
C SER A 113 -4.07 4.76 -8.11
N VAL A 114 -3.84 3.48 -7.84
CA VAL A 114 -3.17 2.59 -8.79
C VAL A 114 -4.02 2.31 -10.04
N LEU A 115 -5.34 2.19 -9.91
CA LEU A 115 -6.21 2.09 -11.08
C LEU A 115 -6.11 3.33 -11.98
N SER A 116 -6.11 4.53 -11.38
CA SER A 116 -5.88 5.78 -12.12
C SER A 116 -4.51 5.80 -12.81
N MET A 117 -3.44 5.34 -12.14
CA MET A 117 -2.11 5.22 -12.74
C MET A 117 -2.07 4.25 -13.92
N LEU A 118 -2.70 3.07 -13.79
CA LEU A 118 -2.83 2.10 -14.87
C LEU A 118 -3.58 2.72 -16.07
N GLY A 119 -4.71 3.38 -15.81
CA GLY A 119 -5.49 4.09 -16.82
C GLY A 119 -4.70 5.19 -17.53
N SER A 120 -3.91 5.96 -16.78
CA SER A 120 -3.03 7.02 -17.30
C SER A 120 -1.95 6.49 -18.24
N THR A 121 -1.54 5.23 -18.06
CA THR A 121 -0.57 4.54 -18.92
C THR A 121 -1.20 3.66 -20.01
N GLY A 122 -2.53 3.67 -20.15
CA GLY A 122 -3.24 2.90 -21.18
C GLY A 122 -3.47 1.43 -20.84
N GLN A 123 -3.31 1.05 -19.56
CA GLN A 123 -3.42 -0.34 -19.13
C GLN A 123 -4.79 -0.63 -18.52
N SER A 124 -5.46 -1.65 -19.05
CA SER A 124 -6.69 -2.21 -18.48
C SER A 124 -6.37 -3.44 -17.64
N VAL A 125 -7.21 -3.69 -16.64
CA VAL A 125 -7.12 -4.85 -15.75
C VAL A 125 -8.53 -5.40 -15.51
N ASP A 126 -8.62 -6.70 -15.26
CA ASP A 126 -9.89 -7.34 -14.89
C ASP A 126 -10.42 -6.75 -13.58
N ASP A 127 -11.73 -6.82 -13.37
CA ASP A 127 -12.37 -6.34 -12.13
C ASP A 127 -12.15 -7.30 -10.95
N ASN A 128 -10.91 -7.37 -10.46
CA ASN A 128 -10.53 -8.06 -9.23
C ASN A 128 -9.21 -7.53 -8.68
N HIS A 129 -8.99 -7.66 -7.37
CA HIS A 129 -7.75 -7.16 -6.75
C HIS A 129 -6.46 -7.84 -7.28
N ALA A 130 -6.56 -9.08 -7.76
CA ALA A 130 -5.40 -9.84 -8.19
C ALA A 130 -4.83 -9.38 -9.54
N SER A 131 -5.67 -8.98 -10.47
CA SER A 131 -5.24 -8.35 -11.72
C SER A 131 -4.49 -7.05 -11.41
N VAL A 132 -5.01 -6.22 -10.49
CA VAL A 132 -4.44 -4.90 -10.14
C VAL A 132 -3.06 -5.02 -9.49
N TYR A 133 -2.90 -5.83 -8.43
CA TYR A 133 -1.59 -5.91 -7.78
C TYR A 133 -0.53 -6.56 -8.69
N ARG A 134 -0.92 -7.45 -9.60
CA ARG A 134 -0.02 -8.07 -10.59
C ARG A 134 0.37 -7.07 -11.68
N ALA A 135 -0.59 -6.32 -12.21
CA ALA A 135 -0.35 -5.28 -13.20
C ALA A 135 0.56 -4.19 -12.62
N PHE A 136 0.32 -3.75 -11.39
CA PHE A 136 1.20 -2.82 -10.69
C PHE A 136 2.64 -3.36 -10.63
N GLY A 137 2.83 -4.59 -10.13
CA GLY A 137 4.15 -5.18 -9.98
C GLY A 137 4.90 -5.44 -11.29
N SER A 138 4.16 -5.70 -12.38
CA SER A 138 4.76 -6.08 -13.67
C SER A 138 4.95 -4.90 -14.62
N ASN A 139 4.07 -3.89 -14.54
CA ASN A 139 3.94 -2.88 -15.59
C ASN A 139 4.11 -1.44 -15.10
N LEU A 140 4.04 -1.18 -13.79
CA LEU A 140 4.13 0.19 -13.24
C LEU A 140 5.25 0.36 -12.22
N CYS A 141 5.54 -0.66 -11.41
CA CYS A 141 6.38 -0.55 -10.23
C CYS A 141 7.72 0.15 -10.50
N ASP A 142 8.37 -0.16 -11.63
CA ASP A 142 9.69 0.38 -11.97
C ASP A 142 9.68 1.87 -12.28
N GLN A 143 8.52 2.42 -12.67
CA GLN A 143 8.35 3.83 -13.02
C GLN A 143 7.78 4.65 -11.86
N MET A 144 7.41 4.03 -10.74
CA MET A 144 6.84 4.74 -9.60
C MET A 144 7.91 5.49 -8.80
N PRO A 145 7.55 6.60 -8.13
CA PRO A 145 8.42 7.23 -7.15
C PRO A 145 8.65 6.28 -5.96
N HIS A 146 9.77 6.45 -5.26
CA HIS A 146 9.98 5.77 -3.98
C HIS A 146 8.96 6.25 -2.94
N PRO A 147 8.50 5.44 -1.97
CA PRO A 147 8.74 4.00 -1.80
C PRO A 147 7.79 3.10 -2.62
N LEU A 148 6.94 3.66 -3.48
CA LEU A 148 5.97 2.87 -4.26
C LEU A 148 6.65 1.91 -5.27
N ASN A 149 7.89 2.20 -5.67
CA ASN A 149 8.73 1.32 -6.50
C ASN A 149 9.45 0.20 -5.74
N MET A 150 9.15 -0.03 -4.46
CA MET A 150 9.69 -1.18 -3.72
C MET A 150 9.30 -2.50 -4.40
N LYS A 151 10.29 -3.37 -4.64
CA LYS A 151 10.05 -4.68 -5.29
C LYS A 151 10.94 -5.81 -4.77
N ALA A 152 10.36 -7.00 -4.71
CA ALA A 152 11.06 -8.26 -4.54
C ALA A 152 10.92 -9.05 -5.85
N VAL A 153 12.05 -9.34 -6.48
CA VAL A 153 12.11 -10.03 -7.77
C VAL A 153 12.46 -11.48 -7.54
N HIS A 154 11.68 -12.40 -8.14
CA HIS A 154 11.95 -13.83 -8.10
C HIS A 154 13.28 -14.14 -8.80
N VAL A 155 14.16 -14.88 -8.13
CA VAL A 155 15.49 -15.23 -8.65
C VAL A 155 15.49 -16.67 -9.15
N ASN A 156 15.28 -17.60 -8.24
CA ASN A 156 15.17 -19.02 -8.53
C ASN A 156 14.44 -19.74 -7.40
N ASN A 157 13.80 -20.87 -7.72
CA ASN A 157 13.10 -21.70 -6.74
C ASN A 157 12.15 -20.88 -5.86
N GLU A 158 12.48 -20.70 -4.58
CA GLU A 158 11.67 -19.99 -3.59
C GLU A 158 12.28 -18.63 -3.20
N LYS A 159 13.39 -18.27 -3.83
CA LYS A 159 14.20 -17.11 -3.48
C LYS A 159 13.72 -15.87 -4.24
N TYR A 160 13.61 -14.79 -3.49
CA TYR A 160 13.39 -13.45 -4.00
C TYR A 160 14.52 -12.54 -3.54
N ASN A 161 14.89 -11.59 -4.39
CA ASN A 161 15.77 -10.50 -4.02
C ASN A 161 14.92 -9.24 -3.78
N SER A 162 14.80 -8.82 -2.53
CA SER A 162 14.11 -7.59 -2.13
C SER A 162 15.04 -6.40 -2.32
N LEU A 163 14.58 -5.37 -3.03
CA LEU A 163 15.38 -4.19 -3.31
C LEU A 163 14.54 -2.91 -3.34
N LEU A 164 15.19 -1.81 -3.02
CA LEU A 164 14.71 -0.45 -3.24
C LEU A 164 15.53 0.11 -4.42
N PRO A 165 14.95 0.37 -5.60
CA PRO A 165 15.74 0.68 -6.80
C PRO A 165 16.74 1.83 -6.64
N LYS A 166 16.34 2.91 -5.95
CA LYS A 166 17.21 4.07 -5.64
C LYS A 166 18.26 3.75 -4.55
N TYR A 167 17.99 2.77 -3.70
CA TYR A 167 18.75 2.42 -2.51
C TYR A 167 19.14 0.95 -2.50
N ALA A 168 19.78 0.49 -3.59
CA ALA A 168 20.11 -0.92 -3.77
C ALA A 168 21.06 -1.48 -2.69
N SER A 169 21.81 -0.62 -1.99
CA SER A 169 22.72 -0.96 -0.89
C SER A 169 22.05 -0.95 0.49
N ALA A 170 20.76 -0.61 0.60
CA ALA A 170 20.07 -0.57 1.87
C ALA A 170 20.05 -1.96 2.54
N SER A 171 20.28 -1.97 3.85
CA SER A 171 20.29 -3.19 4.66
C SER A 171 18.97 -3.37 5.39
N SER A 172 18.56 -4.62 5.62
CA SER A 172 17.33 -4.93 6.35
C SER A 172 17.39 -4.43 7.79
N PHE A 173 16.28 -3.90 8.29
CA PHE A 173 16.09 -3.48 9.68
C PHE A 173 14.84 -4.15 10.24
N SER A 174 14.90 -4.63 11.48
CA SER A 174 13.80 -5.40 12.07
C SER A 174 12.59 -4.53 12.41
N LEU A 175 11.45 -4.87 11.82
CA LEU A 175 10.10 -4.41 12.05
C LEU A 175 9.57 -4.77 13.44
N SER A 176 10.21 -5.71 14.15
CA SER A 176 9.86 -6.02 15.54
C SER A 176 10.49 -5.06 16.54
N LYS A 177 11.49 -4.25 16.12
CA LYS A 177 12.14 -3.23 16.97
C LYS A 177 11.41 -1.89 16.86
N SER A 178 11.57 -1.05 17.88
CA SER A 178 11.13 0.35 17.79
C SER A 178 11.79 1.05 16.60
N PHE A 179 11.02 1.86 15.88
CA PHE A 179 11.54 2.63 14.75
C PHE A 179 12.35 3.83 15.27
N PRO A 180 13.66 3.93 14.99
CA PRO A 180 14.51 5.03 15.46
C PRO A 180 14.40 6.32 14.62
N GLU A 181 13.42 6.40 13.72
CA GLU A 181 13.15 7.59 12.87
C GLU A 181 14.36 8.08 12.09
N ASN A 182 15.08 7.16 11.46
CA ASN A 182 16.15 7.48 10.52
C ASN A 182 16.02 6.70 9.21
N GLU A 183 16.73 7.19 8.20
CA GLU A 183 16.68 6.73 6.82
C GLU A 183 17.07 5.25 6.66
N ASP A 184 18.16 4.81 7.31
CA ASP A 184 18.61 3.41 7.27
C ASP A 184 17.55 2.46 7.84
N ALA A 185 16.96 2.83 8.97
CA ALA A 185 15.91 2.02 9.58
C ALA A 185 14.63 2.02 8.73
N ALA A 186 14.24 3.15 8.13
CA ALA A 186 13.05 3.24 7.31
C ALA A 186 13.18 2.33 6.08
N LYS A 187 14.28 2.46 5.33
CA LYS A 187 14.59 1.62 4.18
C LYS A 187 14.67 0.14 4.56
N GLY A 188 15.36 -0.16 5.66
CA GLY A 188 15.52 -1.53 6.13
C GLY A 188 14.21 -2.19 6.57
N MET A 189 13.29 -1.43 7.18
CA MET A 189 11.96 -1.91 7.57
C MET A 189 11.08 -2.16 6.34
N ILE A 190 11.15 -1.30 5.32
CA ILE A 190 10.46 -1.53 4.03
C ILE A 190 10.96 -2.82 3.38
N LEU A 191 12.28 -3.03 3.35
CA LEU A 191 12.90 -4.26 2.81
C LEU A 191 12.48 -5.52 3.57
N GLU A 192 12.41 -5.46 4.90
CA GLU A 192 11.97 -6.61 5.69
C GLU A 192 10.49 -6.93 5.43
N TYR A 193 9.63 -5.91 5.36
CA TYR A 193 8.19 -6.11 5.08
C TYR A 193 8.01 -6.77 3.70
N LEU A 194 8.74 -6.28 2.71
CA LEU A 194 8.73 -6.81 1.36
C LEU A 194 9.20 -8.27 1.31
N SER A 195 10.30 -8.58 1.99
CA SER A 195 10.84 -9.94 2.11
C SER A 195 9.85 -10.89 2.79
N GLY A 196 9.17 -10.41 3.84
CA GLY A 196 8.11 -11.16 4.52
C GLY A 196 6.91 -11.43 3.63
N ASN A 197 6.56 -10.50 2.74
CA ASN A 197 5.51 -10.68 1.74
C ASN A 197 5.93 -11.66 0.64
N ALA A 198 7.15 -11.58 0.13
CA ALA A 198 7.67 -12.55 -0.84
C ALA A 198 7.64 -13.98 -0.30
N LYS A 199 8.08 -14.19 0.94
CA LYS A 199 7.96 -15.48 1.64
C LYS A 199 6.51 -15.97 1.74
N TYR A 200 5.58 -15.07 2.04
CA TYR A 200 4.16 -15.39 2.08
C TYR A 200 3.61 -15.86 0.73
N TYR A 201 3.94 -15.20 -0.37
CA TYR A 201 3.50 -15.63 -1.70
C TYR A 201 4.11 -16.98 -2.09
N THR A 202 5.34 -17.27 -1.67
CA THR A 202 5.93 -18.60 -1.82
C THR A 202 5.17 -19.66 -1.04
N TRP A 203 4.85 -19.39 0.23
CA TRP A 203 4.03 -20.29 1.05
C TRP A 203 2.63 -20.49 0.45
N LEU A 204 1.98 -19.43 -0.03
CA LEU A 204 0.64 -19.50 -0.61
C LEU A 204 0.62 -20.35 -1.90
N ALA A 205 1.64 -20.20 -2.76
CA ALA A 205 1.79 -21.05 -3.93
C ALA A 205 1.97 -22.53 -3.54
N LYS A 206 2.72 -22.81 -2.47
CA LYS A 206 2.86 -24.17 -1.95
C LYS A 206 1.52 -24.74 -1.48
N GLU A 207 0.80 -24.01 -0.64
CA GLU A 207 -0.51 -24.45 -0.13
C GLU A 207 -1.50 -24.78 -1.26
N ARG A 208 -1.51 -23.97 -2.32
CA ARG A 208 -2.38 -24.21 -3.49
C ARG A 208 -2.03 -25.48 -4.25
N VAL A 209 -0.74 -25.78 -4.39
CA VAL A 209 -0.27 -27.01 -5.06
C VAL A 209 -0.62 -28.24 -4.24
N LEU A 210 -0.40 -28.22 -2.92
CA LEU A 210 -0.72 -29.35 -2.04
C LEU A 210 -2.24 -29.63 -1.97
N LYS A 211 -3.07 -28.57 -2.00
CA LYS A 211 -4.53 -28.72 -1.96
C LYS A 211 -5.15 -29.36 -3.20
N ARG A 212 -4.43 -29.50 -4.31
CA ARG A 212 -4.94 -30.12 -5.54
C ARG A 212 -5.00 -31.66 -5.48
N ALA A 213 -4.78 -32.29 -4.32
CA ALA A 213 -4.81 -33.75 -4.06
C ALA A 213 -3.78 -34.60 -4.86
N ASP A 214 -3.17 -34.05 -5.91
CA ASP A 214 -2.19 -34.73 -6.75
C ASP A 214 -0.78 -34.84 -6.14
N TYR A 215 -0.51 -34.13 -5.03
CA TYR A 215 0.83 -34.05 -4.43
C TYR A 215 0.76 -34.08 -2.89
N SER A 216 1.43 -35.05 -2.28
CA SER A 216 1.57 -35.14 -0.82
C SER A 216 2.76 -34.34 -0.27
N ASP A 217 3.77 -34.02 -1.10
CA ASP A 217 4.90 -33.17 -0.73
C ASP A 217 5.58 -32.47 -1.93
N PHE A 218 6.54 -31.59 -1.64
CA PHE A 218 7.37 -30.88 -2.64
C PHE A 218 8.65 -31.62 -3.04
N ARG A 219 8.77 -32.93 -2.80
CA ARG A 219 10.01 -33.66 -3.13
C ARG A 219 10.10 -33.95 -4.63
N THR A 220 8.96 -34.12 -5.30
CA THR A 220 8.91 -34.41 -6.75
C THR A 220 9.26 -33.18 -7.60
N LYS A 221 9.89 -33.43 -8.76
CA LYS A 221 10.22 -32.37 -9.74
C LYS A 221 8.96 -31.65 -10.24
N ILE A 222 7.89 -32.39 -10.48
CA ILE A 222 6.62 -31.88 -11.00
C ILE A 222 5.97 -30.88 -10.02
N ALA A 223 5.90 -31.21 -8.72
CA ALA A 223 5.34 -30.30 -7.72
C ALA A 223 6.16 -29.00 -7.59
N LYS A 224 7.49 -29.08 -7.72
CA LYS A 224 8.38 -27.90 -7.72
C LYS A 224 8.16 -27.02 -8.94
N GLU A 225 8.03 -27.61 -10.12
CA GLU A 225 7.77 -26.89 -11.37
C GLU A 225 6.41 -26.20 -11.33
N GLU A 226 5.35 -26.89 -10.89
CA GLU A 226 4.02 -26.31 -10.77
C GLU A 226 3.97 -25.16 -9.76
N ARG A 227 4.62 -25.33 -8.60
CA ARG A 227 4.81 -24.23 -7.64
C ARG A 227 5.50 -23.05 -8.30
N ASN A 228 6.64 -23.28 -8.97
CA ASN A 228 7.43 -22.21 -9.59
C ASN A 228 6.63 -21.44 -10.66
N ARG A 229 5.73 -22.11 -11.41
CA ARG A 229 4.81 -21.44 -12.35
C ARG A 229 3.81 -20.51 -11.66
N GLN A 230 3.41 -20.82 -10.43
CA GLN A 230 2.45 -20.03 -9.66
C GLN A 230 3.09 -18.89 -8.85
N LEU A 231 4.43 -18.84 -8.77
CA LEU A 231 5.13 -17.77 -8.05
C LEU A 231 5.04 -16.45 -8.83
N PRO A 232 4.69 -15.33 -8.18
CA PRO A 232 4.73 -14.03 -8.83
C PRO A 232 6.18 -13.68 -9.21
N LYS A 233 6.40 -13.22 -10.44
CA LYS A 233 7.74 -12.75 -10.86
C LYS A 233 8.22 -11.58 -10.01
N THR A 234 7.28 -10.72 -9.61
CA THR A 234 7.53 -9.56 -8.78
C THR A 234 6.49 -9.48 -7.67
N VAL A 235 6.95 -9.31 -6.43
CA VAL A 235 6.13 -8.88 -5.29
C VAL A 235 6.46 -7.41 -5.05
N ALA A 236 5.46 -6.53 -5.12
CA ALA A 236 5.65 -5.07 -5.06
C ALA A 236 4.78 -4.43 -3.96
N PHE A 237 4.81 -3.10 -3.86
CA PHE A 237 3.99 -2.32 -2.92
C PHE A 237 2.51 -2.78 -2.87
N MET A 238 1.84 -2.92 -4.03
CA MET A 238 0.43 -3.34 -4.06
C MET A 238 0.17 -4.77 -3.56
N HIS A 239 1.15 -5.67 -3.68
CA HIS A 239 1.04 -7.00 -3.09
C HIS A 239 1.05 -6.91 -1.56
N CYS A 240 1.93 -6.03 -1.03
CA CYS A 240 2.01 -5.75 0.40
C CYS A 240 0.72 -5.10 0.91
N ALA A 241 0.19 -4.10 0.20
CA ALA A 241 -1.05 -3.42 0.56
C ALA A 241 -2.26 -4.36 0.56
N PHE A 242 -2.42 -5.19 -0.48
CA PHE A 242 -3.49 -6.18 -0.57
C PHE A 242 -3.44 -7.18 0.59
N ARG A 243 -2.26 -7.73 0.88
CA ARG A 243 -2.09 -8.66 1.99
C ARG A 243 -2.37 -7.98 3.32
N TYR A 244 -1.95 -6.73 3.50
CA TYR A 244 -2.20 -6.01 4.73
C TYR A 244 -3.70 -5.84 4.99
N ARG A 245 -4.47 -5.35 3.99
CA ARG A 245 -5.93 -5.27 4.07
C ARG A 245 -6.56 -6.62 4.42
N GLY A 246 -6.10 -7.69 3.78
CA GLY A 246 -6.58 -9.05 4.07
C GLY A 246 -6.35 -9.44 5.53
N LYS A 247 -5.14 -9.22 6.06
CA LYS A 247 -4.84 -9.51 7.46
C LYS A 247 -5.73 -8.73 8.43
N ALA A 248 -5.85 -7.43 8.21
CA ALA A 248 -6.62 -6.53 9.07
C ALA A 248 -8.13 -6.84 9.09
N ASN A 249 -8.69 -7.29 7.97
CA ASN A 249 -10.11 -7.62 7.86
C ASN A 249 -10.48 -9.04 8.29
N TYR A 250 -9.50 -9.88 8.56
CA TYR A 250 -9.72 -11.26 8.98
C TYR A 250 -8.94 -11.52 10.27
N ARG A 251 -8.02 -12.49 10.22
CA ARG A 251 -7.32 -13.07 11.36
C ARG A 251 -6.69 -12.05 12.31
N ASP A 252 -6.13 -10.95 11.80
CA ASP A 252 -5.37 -10.00 12.61
C ASP A 252 -6.23 -8.82 13.11
N GLY A 253 -7.51 -8.73 12.71
CA GLY A 253 -8.42 -7.65 13.10
C GLY A 253 -8.68 -7.58 14.60
N ILE A 254 -8.74 -8.73 15.28
CA ILE A 254 -8.89 -8.80 16.74
C ILE A 254 -7.68 -8.14 17.43
N TYR A 255 -6.48 -8.23 16.87
CA TYR A 255 -5.25 -7.70 17.49
C TYR A 255 -5.11 -6.18 17.38
N LEU A 256 -5.83 -5.60 16.43
CA LEU A 256 -5.94 -4.16 16.27
C LEU A 256 -6.89 -3.57 17.32
N THR A 257 -7.96 -4.29 17.67
CA THR A 257 -9.09 -3.75 18.42
C THR A 257 -9.20 -4.25 19.86
N TYR A 258 -8.60 -5.38 20.20
CA TYR A 258 -8.76 -6.06 21.49
C TYR A 258 -7.49 -6.03 22.35
N GLY A 259 -7.64 -6.00 23.68
CA GLY A 259 -6.54 -5.92 24.64
C GLY A 259 -6.06 -4.48 24.89
N LYS A 260 -4.84 -4.33 25.42
CA LYS A 260 -4.29 -3.00 25.76
C LYS A 260 -3.98 -2.21 24.49
N ALA A 261 -4.68 -1.09 24.30
CA ALA A 261 -4.39 -0.13 23.25
C ALA A 261 -3.66 1.10 23.80
N SER A 262 -2.72 1.64 23.02
CA SER A 262 -2.17 2.98 23.26
C SER A 262 -2.90 3.96 22.36
N ALA A 263 -3.64 4.89 22.98
CA ALA A 263 -4.29 6.02 22.33
C ALA A 263 -3.37 6.73 21.31
N ASN A 264 -2.15 7.03 21.75
CA ASN A 264 -1.17 7.76 20.97
C ASN A 264 -0.66 6.92 19.79
N GLU A 265 -0.55 5.60 19.96
CA GLU A 265 -0.16 4.71 18.86
C GLU A 265 -1.27 4.62 17.80
N THR A 266 -2.53 4.50 18.20
CA THR A 266 -3.68 4.51 17.28
C THR A 266 -3.70 5.80 16.48
N LYS A 267 -3.59 6.95 17.15
CA LYS A 267 -3.57 8.26 16.48
C LYS A 267 -2.40 8.38 15.51
N ALA A 268 -1.18 8.07 15.96
CA ALA A 268 0.00 8.13 15.09
C ALA A 268 -0.15 7.21 13.87
N PHE A 269 -0.70 6.01 14.05
CA PHE A 269 -0.89 5.07 12.97
C PHE A 269 -1.93 5.54 11.93
N LEU A 270 -3.00 6.20 12.38
CA LEU A 270 -3.98 6.84 11.48
C LEU A 270 -3.33 7.99 10.68
N GLU A 271 -2.49 8.80 11.32
CA GLU A 271 -1.73 9.87 10.66
C GLU A 271 -0.74 9.30 9.64
N ASP A 272 -0.02 8.23 9.98
CA ASP A 272 0.90 7.55 9.05
C ASP A 272 0.13 7.02 7.82
N MET A 273 -1.02 6.37 8.01
CA MET A 273 -1.87 5.91 6.92
C MET A 273 -2.42 7.05 6.06
N LYS A 274 -2.83 8.17 6.68
CA LYS A 274 -3.31 9.37 5.98
C LYS A 274 -2.24 9.91 5.03
N ILE A 275 -1.01 10.04 5.48
CA ILE A 275 0.09 10.55 4.65
C ILE A 275 0.38 9.61 3.48
N VAL A 276 0.42 8.30 3.73
CA VAL A 276 0.69 7.31 2.67
C VAL A 276 -0.42 7.27 1.62
N SER A 277 -1.70 7.38 2.01
CA SER A 277 -2.81 7.42 1.07
C SER A 277 -2.87 8.72 0.28
N GLN A 278 -2.65 9.87 0.93
CA GLN A 278 -2.53 11.16 0.25
C GLN A 278 -1.41 11.16 -0.80
N PHE A 279 -0.24 10.63 -0.46
CA PHE A 279 0.86 10.53 -1.41
C PHE A 279 0.53 9.63 -2.60
N ALA A 280 -0.15 8.49 -2.39
CA ALA A 280 -0.59 7.63 -3.49
C ALA A 280 -1.56 8.36 -4.43
N PHE A 281 -2.50 9.13 -3.88
CA PHE A 281 -3.41 9.99 -4.68
C PHE A 281 -2.63 11.05 -5.46
N ILE A 282 -1.71 11.76 -4.80
CA ILE A 282 -0.88 12.80 -5.40
C ILE A 282 -0.04 12.23 -6.55
N ALA A 283 0.57 11.06 -6.36
CA ALA A 283 1.32 10.37 -7.41
C ALA A 283 0.40 9.97 -8.59
N ALA A 284 -0.83 9.52 -8.33
CA ALA A 284 -1.78 9.20 -9.40
C ALA A 284 -2.19 10.47 -10.18
N LEU A 285 -2.51 11.55 -9.47
CA LEU A 285 -2.85 12.84 -10.05
C LEU A 285 -1.69 13.40 -10.88
N ALA A 286 -0.46 13.33 -10.36
CA ALA A 286 0.75 13.78 -11.07
C ALA A 286 1.01 12.97 -12.35
N LEU A 287 0.74 11.67 -12.34
CA LEU A 287 0.85 10.84 -13.54
C LEU A 287 -0.24 11.16 -14.57
N ALA A 288 -1.47 11.39 -14.13
CA ALA A 288 -2.55 11.88 -14.99
C ALA A 288 -2.21 13.27 -15.57
N TYR A 289 -1.65 14.17 -14.76
CA TYR A 289 -1.20 15.50 -15.18
C TYR A 289 -0.07 15.41 -16.22
N ARG A 290 0.88 14.48 -16.03
CA ARG A 290 1.97 14.22 -16.98
C ARG A 290 1.48 13.58 -18.29
N SER A 291 0.39 12.82 -18.22
CA SER A 291 -0.31 12.27 -19.39
C SER A 291 -0.87 13.42 -20.24
N PRO A 292 -1.37 13.17 -21.47
CA PRO A 292 -2.04 14.23 -22.25
C PRO A 292 -3.35 14.77 -21.65
N LEU A 293 -3.57 14.60 -20.34
CA LEU A 293 -4.77 14.92 -19.58
C LEU A 293 -4.60 16.12 -18.64
N ASN A 294 -3.54 16.92 -18.79
CA ASN A 294 -3.32 18.11 -17.94
C ASN A 294 -4.57 19.04 -17.89
N PRO A 295 -5.19 19.44 -19.02
CA PRO A 295 -6.42 20.23 -18.98
C PRO A 295 -7.57 19.55 -18.24
N GLU A 296 -7.69 18.23 -18.35
CA GLU A 296 -8.71 17.43 -17.68
C GLU A 296 -8.44 17.31 -16.17
N VAL A 297 -7.19 17.26 -15.74
CA VAL A 297 -6.81 17.31 -14.32
C VAL A 297 -7.24 18.63 -13.70
N ALA A 298 -7.01 19.76 -14.37
CA ALA A 298 -7.45 21.07 -13.87
C ALA A 298 -8.99 21.12 -13.74
N LYS A 299 -9.73 20.63 -14.75
CA LYS A 299 -11.19 20.54 -14.70
C LYS A 299 -11.68 19.62 -13.58
N PHE A 300 -11.00 18.49 -13.37
CA PHE A 300 -11.33 17.56 -12.30
C PHE A 300 -11.17 18.22 -10.93
N LEU A 301 -10.04 18.88 -10.66
CA LEU A 301 -9.82 19.57 -9.39
C LEU A 301 -10.86 20.68 -9.15
N GLU A 302 -11.16 21.48 -10.18
CA GLU A 302 -12.20 22.51 -10.11
C GLU A 302 -13.59 21.92 -9.84
N ASP A 303 -13.92 20.78 -10.45
CA ASP A 303 -15.18 20.08 -10.22
C ASP A 303 -15.29 19.53 -8.80
N ILE A 304 -14.21 18.93 -8.27
CA ILE A 304 -14.15 18.47 -6.88
C ILE A 304 -14.39 19.64 -5.92
N ASP A 305 -13.74 20.78 -6.12
CA ASP A 305 -13.91 21.94 -5.25
C ASP A 305 -15.33 22.51 -5.24
N LYS A 306 -16.04 22.40 -6.37
CA LYS A 306 -17.39 22.94 -6.51
C LYS A 306 -18.49 21.96 -6.10
N ASN A 307 -18.28 20.67 -6.35
CA ASN A 307 -19.36 19.68 -6.37
C ASN A 307 -19.16 18.52 -5.37
N LEU A 308 -18.02 18.42 -4.69
CA LEU A 308 -17.83 17.42 -3.64
C LEU A 308 -18.79 17.67 -2.47
N LYS A 309 -19.70 16.73 -2.24
CA LYS A 309 -20.66 16.81 -1.13
C LYS A 309 -19.92 16.74 0.21
N GLY A 310 -20.29 17.63 1.13
CA GLY A 310 -19.71 17.70 2.47
C GLY A 310 -18.37 18.43 2.54
N ILE A 311 -17.92 19.07 1.45
CA ILE A 311 -16.70 19.88 1.45
C ILE A 311 -16.78 21.05 2.45
N ASP A 312 -17.96 21.62 2.67
CA ASP A 312 -18.20 22.69 3.64
C ASP A 312 -17.95 22.27 5.11
N CYS A 313 -17.88 20.96 5.37
CA CYS A 313 -17.57 20.41 6.69
C CYS A 313 -16.08 20.13 6.90
N ILE A 314 -15.25 20.37 5.89
CA ILE A 314 -13.82 20.08 5.86
C ILE A 314 -13.07 21.42 6.00
N ALA A 315 -12.03 21.47 6.83
CA ALA A 315 -11.23 22.68 6.95
C ALA A 315 -10.42 22.94 5.66
N ASP A 316 -9.97 24.18 5.43
CA ASP A 316 -9.23 24.50 4.20
C ASP A 316 -7.87 23.77 4.14
N GLU A 317 -7.19 23.64 5.28
CA GLU A 317 -5.93 22.88 5.40
C GLU A 317 -6.09 21.38 5.12
N GLU A 318 -7.33 20.90 5.22
CA GLU A 318 -7.72 19.52 4.99
C GLU A 318 -8.03 19.23 3.51
N CYS A 319 -8.21 20.29 2.71
CA CYS A 319 -8.44 20.21 1.27
C CYS A 319 -7.12 20.20 0.51
N PHE A 320 -6.27 19.21 0.79
CA PHE A 320 -4.88 19.15 0.29
C PHE A 320 -4.75 19.20 -1.25
N TRP A 321 -5.80 18.84 -1.99
CA TRP A 321 -5.85 18.92 -3.45
C TRP A 321 -5.95 20.36 -3.98
N ARG A 322 -6.42 21.32 -3.18
CA ARG A 322 -6.50 22.75 -3.55
C ARG A 322 -5.13 23.41 -3.71
N LEU A 323 -4.08 22.74 -3.21
CA LEU A 323 -2.70 23.21 -3.29
C LEU A 323 -1.94 22.64 -4.50
N LEU A 324 -2.58 21.78 -5.31
CA LEU A 324 -1.96 20.97 -6.37
C LEU A 324 -2.06 21.61 -7.75
#